data_AF-A0A354ZGP3-F1
#
_entry.id   AF-A0A354ZGP3-F1
#
_cell.length_a   1.000
_cell.length_b   1.000
_cell.length_c   1.000
_cell.angle_alpha   90.00
_cell.angle_beta   90.00
_cell.angle_gamma   90.00
#
_symmetry.space_group_name_H-M   'P 1'
#
loop_
_entity.id
_entity.type
_entity.pdbx_description
1 polymer ?
#
loop_
_entity_poly.entity_id
_entity_poly.type
_entity_poly.pdbx_seq_one_letter_code
_entity_poly.pdbx_strand_id
1 'polypeptide(L)'
;MNIRIRGLLANTRRTTERADLSETVTFLYGPVSTRKSTVARLIDFCLGGDLERTPAIQQEFVAAELWLSLGNHDCTIERAADDTQSVRVT
;
A
#
# COMPACT_ATOMS: atom_id res chain seq x y z
N MET A 1 18.49 -9.34 -2.97
CA MET A 1 17.91 -8.15 -2.31
C MET A 1 16.94 -8.64 -1.26
N ASN A 2 17.13 -8.28 0.01
CA ASN A 2 16.23 -8.70 1.09
C ASN A 2 15.17 -7.60 1.26
N ILE A 3 13.92 -7.88 0.86
CA ILE A 3 12.80 -6.95 0.98
C ILE A 3 11.86 -7.52 2.03
N ARG A 4 11.53 -6.73 3.05
CA ARG A 4 10.51 -7.11 4.04
C ARG A 4 9.48 -6.01 4.14
N ILE A 5 8.23 -6.35 3.85
CA ILE A 5 7.11 -5.42 3.99
C ILE A 5 6.66 -5.44 5.45
N ARG A 6 6.54 -4.26 6.07
CA ARG A 6 6.14 -4.08 7.47
C ARG A 6 4.70 -3.60 7.61
N GLY A 7 4.23 -2.81 6.65
CA GLY A 7 2.87 -2.33 6.68
C GLY A 7 2.54 -1.42 5.50
N LEU A 8 1.26 -1.10 5.42
CA LEU A 8 0.70 -0.22 4.41
C LEU A 8 -0.22 0.78 5.11
N LEU A 9 -0.17 2.02 4.67
CA LEU A 9 -1.13 3.06 5.02
C LEU A 9 -1.80 3.55 3.73
N ALA A 10 -3.12 3.52 3.70
CA ALA A 10 -3.93 4.00 2.58
C ALA A 10 -4.63 5.28 3.00
N ASN A 11 -4.20 6.40 2.42
CA ASN A 11 -4.85 7.69 2.59
C ASN A 11 -6.02 7.79 1.63
N THR A 12 -7.21 7.96 2.19
CA THR A 12 -8.41 8.28 1.44
C THR A 12 -8.87 9.70 1.76
N ARG A 13 -9.85 10.21 1.02
CA ARG A 13 -10.41 11.56 1.25
C ARG A 13 -11.04 11.71 2.63
N ARG A 14 -11.48 10.62 3.26
CA ARG A 14 -12.23 10.65 4.52
C ARG A 14 -11.52 9.98 5.69
N THR A 15 -10.76 8.93 5.41
CA THR A 15 -10.07 8.12 6.44
C THR A 15 -8.68 7.74 6.00
N THR A 16 -7.84 7.45 6.99
CA THR A 16 -6.56 6.77 6.77
C THR A 16 -6.67 5.36 7.31
N GLU A 17 -6.52 4.38 6.43
CA GLU A 17 -6.62 2.96 6.78
C GLU A 17 -5.21 2.37 6.91
N ARG A 18 -4.91 1.76 8.06
CA ARG A 18 -3.60 1.15 8.33
C ARG A 18 -3.71 -0.37 8.34
N ALA A 19 -2.78 -1.04 7.66
CA ALA A 19 -2.61 -2.48 7.68
C ALA A 19 -1.17 -2.82 8.08
N ASP A 20 -0.99 -3.25 9.33
CA ASP A 20 0.29 -3.77 9.80
C ASP A 20 0.45 -5.23 9.35
N LEU A 21 1.63 -5.56 8.81
CA LEU A 21 1.97 -6.91 8.38
C LEU A 21 2.98 -7.51 9.36
N SER A 22 2.72 -8.75 9.76
CA SER A 22 3.63 -9.54 10.58
C SER A 22 4.95 -9.83 9.86
N GLU A 23 6.02 -10.03 10.62
CA GLU A 23 7.32 -10.42 10.07
C GLU A 23 7.35 -11.79 9.37
N THR A 24 6.41 -12.68 9.70
CA THR A 24 6.38 -14.07 9.23
C THR A 24 5.24 -14.34 8.25
N VAL A 25 3.99 -14.30 8.71
CA VAL A 25 2.79 -14.60 7.88
C VAL A 25 1.59 -13.77 8.35
N THR A 26 1.03 -12.97 7.44
CA THR A 26 -0.22 -12.22 7.69
C THR A 26 -1.38 -12.84 6.94
N PHE A 27 -2.47 -13.13 7.66
CA PHE A 27 -3.71 -13.64 7.08
C PHE A 27 -4.71 -12.50 6.87
N LEU A 28 -5.00 -12.18 5.61
CA LEU A 28 -6.08 -11.26 5.25
C LEU A 28 -7.36 -12.07 5.01
N TYR A 29 -8.28 -12.06 5.97
CA TYR A 29 -9.53 -12.84 5.92
C TYR A 29 -10.76 -11.95 6.09
N GLY A 30 -11.92 -12.47 5.67
CA GLY A 30 -13.19 -11.73 5.70
C GLY A 30 -14.07 -12.07 4.49
N PRO A 31 -15.36 -11.66 4.50
CA PRO A 31 -16.31 -11.97 3.43
C PRO A 31 -15.83 -11.54 2.03
N VAL A 32 -16.40 -12.15 0.99
CA VAL A 32 -16.23 -11.65 -0.39
C VAL A 32 -16.65 -10.17 -0.41
N SER A 33 -15.94 -9.34 -1.17
CA SER A 33 -16.09 -7.87 -1.28
C SER A 33 -15.52 -7.00 -0.14
N THR A 34 -14.96 -7.56 0.93
CA THR A 34 -14.32 -6.77 2.02
C THR A 34 -12.92 -6.25 1.69
N ARG A 35 -12.61 -5.96 0.41
CA ARG A 35 -11.39 -5.26 -0.02
C ARG A 35 -10.05 -5.90 0.36
N LYS A 36 -10.01 -7.19 0.72
CA LYS A 36 -8.77 -7.93 1.06
C LYS A 36 -7.70 -7.84 -0.03
N SER A 37 -8.09 -8.06 -1.29
CA SER A 37 -7.19 -7.96 -2.43
C SER A 37 -6.74 -6.53 -2.73
N THR A 38 -7.35 -5.51 -2.12
CA THR A 38 -6.92 -4.12 -2.24
C THR A 38 -5.60 -3.89 -1.52
N VAL A 39 -5.36 -4.54 -0.38
CA VAL A 39 -4.07 -4.44 0.33
C VAL A 39 -2.92 -4.91 -0.57
N ALA A 40 -3.05 -6.10 -1.17
CA ALA A 40 -2.04 -6.62 -2.09
C ALA A 40 -1.84 -5.73 -3.32
N ARG A 41 -2.93 -5.18 -3.90
CA ARG A 41 -2.88 -4.25 -5.03
C ARG A 41 -2.20 -2.92 -4.70
N LEU A 42 -2.40 -2.40 -3.48
CA LEU A 42 -1.74 -1.16 -3.05
C LEU A 42 -0.26 -1.38 -2.75
N ILE A 43 0.13 -2.54 -2.21
CA ILE A 43 1.54 -2.93 -2.10
C ILE A 43 2.20 -2.96 -3.48
N ASP A 44 1.57 -3.66 -4.45
CA ASP A 44 2.06 -3.73 -5.82
C ASP A 44 2.15 -2.33 -6.47
N PHE A 45 1.14 -1.49 -6.27
CA PHE A 45 1.12 -0.11 -6.74
C PHE A 45 2.28 0.72 -6.19
N CYS A 46 2.59 0.64 -4.90
CA CYS A 46 3.75 1.31 -4.31
C CYS A 46 5.08 0.78 -4.91
N LEU A 47 5.15 -0.50 -5.27
CA LEU A 47 6.33 -1.10 -5.89
C LEU A 47 6.43 -0.86 -7.41
N GLY A 48 5.52 -0.08 -7.99
CA GLY A 48 5.55 0.35 -9.40
C GLY A 48 4.50 -0.31 -10.30
N GLY A 49 3.67 -1.20 -9.77
CA GLY A 49 2.52 -1.78 -10.48
C GLY A 49 1.42 -0.76 -10.77
N ASP A 50 0.43 -1.17 -11.57
CA ASP A 50 -0.74 -0.34 -11.87
C ASP A 50 -1.87 -0.56 -10.87
N LEU A 51 -2.56 0.51 -10.50
CA LEU A 51 -3.75 0.42 -9.65
C LEU A 51 -5.02 0.43 -10.50
N GLU A 52 -5.80 -0.64 -10.40
CA GLU A 52 -7.09 -0.73 -11.06
C GLU A 52 -8.01 0.43 -10.64
N ARG A 53 -8.48 1.19 -11.62
CA ARG A 53 -9.32 2.38 -11.44
C ARG A 53 -10.77 1.99 -11.14
N THR A 54 -11.00 1.23 -10.07
CA THR A 54 -12.37 0.96 -9.58
C THR A 54 -13.04 2.26 -9.12
N PRO A 55 -14.39 2.34 -9.08
CA PRO A 55 -15.08 3.56 -8.64
C PRO A 55 -14.63 4.04 -7.25
N ALA A 56 -14.40 3.11 -6.31
CA ALA A 56 -13.93 3.44 -4.97
C ALA A 56 -12.52 4.04 -4.98
N ILE A 57 -11.61 3.54 -5.82
CA ILE A 57 -10.26 4.11 -5.96
C ILE A 57 -10.36 5.52 -6.55
N GLN A 58 -11.13 5.73 -7.61
CA GLN A 58 -11.24 7.06 -8.23
C GLN A 58 -11.88 8.11 -7.29
N GLN A 59 -12.81 7.68 -6.44
CA GLN A 59 -13.60 8.57 -5.57
C GLN A 59 -13.01 8.77 -4.18
N GLU A 60 -12.17 7.88 -3.68
CA GLU A 60 -11.71 7.96 -2.29
C GLU A 60 -10.19 7.92 -2.17
N PHE A 61 -9.46 7.21 -3.05
CA PHE A 61 -8.01 7.04 -2.90
C PHE A 61 -7.25 8.35 -3.17
N VAL A 62 -6.33 8.69 -2.27
CA VAL A 62 -5.44 9.86 -2.37
C VAL A 62 -4.01 9.39 -2.55
N ALA A 63 -3.50 8.58 -1.63
CA ALA A 63 -2.14 8.04 -1.67
C ALA A 63 -2.01 6.73 -0.89
N ALA A 64 -0.96 5.98 -1.17
CA ALA A 64 -0.53 4.84 -0.38
C ALA A 64 0.91 5.02 0.07
N GLU A 65 1.18 4.68 1.32
CA GLU A 65 2.52 4.62 1.90
C GLU A 65 2.82 3.16 2.27
N LEU A 66 3.89 2.62 1.70
CA LEU A 66 4.40 1.29 1.99
C LEU A 66 5.62 1.42 2.90
N TRP A 67 5.53 0.84 4.09
CA TRP A 67 6.68 0.71 4.98
C TRP A 67 7.32 -0.65 4.77
N LEU A 68 8.61 -0.64 4.45
CA LEU A 68 9.40 -1.84 4.25
C LEU A 68 10.82 -1.66 4.77
N SER A 69 11.58 -2.74 4.77
CA SER A 69 13.03 -2.70 4.87
C SER A 69 13.68 -3.27 3.61
N LEU A 70 14.71 -2.58 3.14
CA LEU A 70 15.57 -2.95 2.02
C LEU A 70 16.97 -3.21 2.55
N GLY A 71 17.31 -4.48 2.75
CA GLY A 71 18.54 -4.86 3.45
C GLY A 71 18.53 -4.34 4.89
N ASN A 72 19.40 -3.37 5.19
CA ASN A 72 19.54 -2.77 6.52
C ASN A 72 18.88 -1.38 6.62
N HIS A 73 18.17 -0.96 5.58
CA HIS A 73 17.53 0.34 5.52
C HIS A 73 16.03 0.19 5.72
N ASP A 74 15.50 1.00 6.62
CA ASP A 74 14.08 1.21 6.76
C ASP A 74 13.67 2.25 5.73
N CYS A 75 12.66 1.91 4.92
CA CYS A 75 12.21 2.75 3.82
C CYS A 75 10.70 2.93 3.87
N THR A 76 10.28 4.11 3.46
CA THR A 76 8.89 4.41 3.13
C THR A 76 8.83 4.65 1.63
N ILE A 77 7.89 4.03 0.95
CA ILE A 77 7.58 4.31 -0.45
C ILE A 77 6.16 4.86 -0.50
N GLU A 78 6.04 6.14 -0.82
CA GLU A 78 4.76 6.80 -1.04
C GLU A 78 4.44 6.87 -2.53
N ARG A 79 3.16 6.68 -2.89
CA ARG A 79 2.67 6.95 -4.24
C ARG A 79 1.23 7.49 -4.20
N ALA A 80 1.02 8.65 -4.81
CA ALA A 80 -0.29 9.29 -4.90
C ALA A 80 -1.09 8.83 -6.14
N ALA A 81 -2.41 9.03 -6.13
CA ALA A 81 -3.31 8.63 -7.20
C ALA A 81 -3.09 9.38 -8.54
N ASP A 82 -2.52 10.58 -8.43
CA ASP A 82 -2.19 11.52 -9.51
C ASP A 82 -0.68 11.56 -9.82
N ASP A 83 0.15 10.99 -8.96
CA ASP A 83 1.60 11.01 -9.12
C ASP A 83 2.12 9.74 -9.81
N THR A 84 2.89 9.93 -10.87
CA THR A 84 3.55 8.86 -11.62
C THR A 84 5.02 8.72 -11.29
N GLN A 85 5.65 9.61 -10.48
CA GLN A 85 7.11 9.66 -10.37
C GLN A 85 7.74 10.02 -9.02
N SER A 86 7.02 10.35 -7.94
CA SER A 86 7.71 10.58 -6.65
C SER A 86 7.76 9.33 -5.76
N VAL A 87 8.97 8.80 -5.58
CA VAL A 87 9.32 7.92 -4.46
C VAL A 87 10.11 8.76 -3.47
N ARG A 88 9.52 9.08 -2.31
CA ARG A 88 10.20 9.82 -1.24
C ARG A 88 10.76 8.84 -0.22
N VAL A 89 12.08 8.73 -0.17
CA VAL A 89 12.80 7.98 0.88
C VAL A 89 13.13 8.96 2.01
N THR A 90 12.62 8.70 3.21
CA THR A 90 12.90 9.47 4.44
C THR A 90 13.82 8.72 5.38
#